data_AF-A0A9P6NGF7-F1
#
_entry.id   AF-A0A9P6NGF7-F1
#
_cell.length_a   1.000
_cell.length_b   1.000
_cell.length_c   1.000
_cell.angle_alpha   90.00
_cell.angle_beta   90.00
_cell.angle_gamma   90.00
#
_symmetry.space_group_name_H-M   'P 1'
#
loop_
_entity.id
_entity.type
_entity.pdbx_description
1 polymer ?
#
loop_
_entity_poly.entity_id
_entity_poly.type
_entity_poly.pdbx_seq_one_letter_code
_entity_poly.pdbx_strand_id
1 'polypeptide(L)' 'EYLKFSNIPNLLIPDVLTILEEHGIFSWTSFLKSHLLDLAQLEKWGISYGIGMELMDNAIVYY' A
#
# COMPACT_ATOMS: atom_id res chain seq x y z
N GLU A 1 -10.30 -6.05 -3.19
CA GLU A 1 -9.92 -7.05 -4.23
C GLU A 1 -8.57 -6.80 -4.88
N TYR A 2 -8.14 -5.54 -4.97
CA TYR A 2 -6.96 -5.12 -5.71
C TYR A 2 -5.60 -5.53 -5.11
N LEU A 3 -5.49 -5.73 -3.79
CA LEU A 3 -4.29 -6.30 -3.15
C LEU A 3 -4.05 -7.77 -3.54
N LYS A 4 -5.02 -8.43 -4.19
CA LYS A 4 -4.80 -9.76 -4.79
C LYS A 4 -3.85 -9.71 -5.99
N PHE A 5 -3.64 -8.53 -6.57
CA PHE A 5 -2.74 -8.34 -7.71
C PHE A 5 -1.33 -7.91 -7.31
N SER A 6 -1.16 -7.36 -6.10
CA SER A 6 0.18 -7.09 -5.58
C SER A 6 0.88 -8.38 -5.20
N ASN A 7 2.20 -8.49 -5.42
CA ASN A 7 3.00 -9.66 -5.00
C ASN A 7 3.22 -9.73 -3.47
N ILE A 8 2.34 -9.11 -2.68
CA ILE A 8 2.35 -9.18 -1.23
C ILE A 8 1.87 -10.59 -0.83
N PRO A 9 2.53 -11.25 0.14
CA PRO A 9 2.07 -12.52 0.67
C PRO A 9 0.60 -12.45 1.13
N ASN A 10 -0.23 -13.40 0.69
CA ASN A 10 -1.67 -13.42 0.99
C ASN A 10 -2.01 -13.32 2.49
N LEU A 11 -1.10 -13.81 3.34
CA LEU A 11 -1.21 -13.77 4.80
C LEU A 11 -1.15 -12.34 5.37
N LEU A 12 -0.49 -11.41 4.67
CA LEU A 12 -0.29 -10.03 5.10
C LEU A 12 -1.33 -9.07 4.50
N ILE A 13 -2.11 -9.52 3.52
CA ILE A 13 -3.16 -8.70 2.87
C ILE A 13 -4.20 -8.19 3.89
N PRO A 14 -4.71 -9.01 4.85
CA PRO A 14 -5.67 -8.52 5.84
C PRO A 14 -5.08 -7.39 6.71
N ASP A 15 -3.85 -7.55 7.18
CA ASP A 15 -3.19 -6.56 8.03
C ASP A 15 -2.99 -5.23 7.28
N VAL A 16 -2.51 -5.30 6.04
CA VAL A 16 -2.32 -4.13 5.18
C VAL A 16 -3.67 -3.46 4.89
N LEU A 17 -4.75 -4.22 4.64
CA LEU A 17 -6.09 -3.66 4.46
C LEU A 17 -6.55 -2.90 5.69
N THR A 18 -6.43 -3.50 6.87
CA THR A 18 -6.84 -2.86 8.14
C THR A 18 -6.09 -1.54 8.34
N ILE A 19 -4.78 -1.53 8.14
CA ILE A 19 -3.96 -0.30 8.25
C ILE A 19 -4.44 0.77 7.26
N LEU A 20 -4.69 0.40 6.01
CA LEU A 20 -5.15 1.36 4.99
C LEU A 20 -6.54 1.91 5.32
N GLU A 21 -7.46 1.07 5.80
CA GLU A 21 -8.80 1.47 6.23
C GLU A 21 -8.75 2.42 7.44
N GLU A 22 -7.92 2.12 8.45
CA GLU A 22 -7.70 2.98 9.62
C GLU A 22 -7.18 4.37 9.25
N HIS A 23 -6.40 4.46 8.16
CA HIS A 23 -5.87 5.69 7.61
C HIS A 23 -6.73 6.33 6.51
N GLY A 24 -7.91 5.78 6.22
CA GLY A 24 -8.84 6.32 5.23
C GLY A 24 -8.37 6.20 3.77
N ILE A 25 -7.50 5.23 3.48
CA ILE A 25 -6.93 4.99 2.16
C ILE A 25 -7.72 3.89 1.47
N PHE A 26 -8.62 4.30 0.58
CA PHE A 26 -9.50 3.39 -0.15
C PHE A 26 -9.07 3.19 -1.61
N SER A 27 -7.96 3.78 -2.05
CA SER A 27 -7.50 3.70 -3.44
C SER A 27 -5.98 3.72 -3.58
N TRP A 28 -5.48 3.18 -4.69
CA TRP A 28 -4.07 3.19 -5.08
C TRP A 28 -3.53 4.55 -5.50
N THR A 29 -4.41 5.50 -5.81
CA THR A 29 -3.99 6.82 -6.30
C THR A 29 -3.15 7.59 -5.29
N SER A 30 -3.28 7.27 -4.01
CA SER A 30 -2.45 7.82 -2.94
C SER A 30 -1.00 7.35 -3.05
N PHE A 31 -0.74 6.14 -3.57
CA PHE A 31 0.61 5.59 -3.77
C PHE A 31 1.28 6.10 -5.05
N LEU A 32 0.52 6.59 -6.04
CA LEU A 32 1.06 7.27 -7.22
C LEU A 32 1.64 8.65 -6.89
N LYS A 33 1.22 9.23 -5.77
CA LYS A 33 1.59 10.57 -5.34
C LYS A 33 2.57 10.46 -4.18
N SER A 34 3.86 10.40 -4.50
CA SER A 34 4.94 10.28 -3.51
C SER A 34 4.92 11.34 -2.39
N HIS A 35 4.30 12.50 -2.63
CA HIS A 35 4.11 13.55 -1.60
C HIS A 35 2.99 13.24 -0.58
N LEU A 36 2.10 12.31 -0.88
CA LEU A 36 1.03 11.86 0.02
C LEU A 36 1.45 10.64 0.85
N LEU A 37 2.48 9.93 0.41
CA LEU A 37 2.81 8.59 0.86
C LEU A 37 4.29 8.32 0.59
N ASP A 38 5.12 8.82 1.51
CA ASP A 38 6.55 8.54 1.49
C ASP A 38 6.89 7.33 2.38
N LEU A 39 8.17 6.97 2.37
CA LEU A 39 8.72 5.86 3.14
C LEU A 39 8.47 5.99 4.65
N ALA A 40 8.57 7.21 5.18
CA ALA A 40 8.40 7.46 6.61
C ALA A 40 6.94 7.32 7.04
N GLN A 41 6.01 7.72 6.16
CA GLN A 41 4.58 7.53 6.37
C GLN A 41 4.22 6.04 6.43
N LEU A 42 4.78 5.22 5.51
CA LEU A 42 4.58 3.78 5.49
C LEU A 42 5.14 3.08 6.74
N GLU A 43 6.35 3.46 7.16
CA GLU A 43 6.96 2.95 8.39
C GLU A 43 6.10 3.29 9.62
N LYS A 44 5.57 4.52 9.69
CA LYS A 44 4.66 4.94 10.75
C LYS A 44 3.37 4.12 10.78
N TRP A 45 2.90 3.65 9.62
CA TRP A 45 1.73 2.79 9.50
C TRP A 45 2.04 1.31 9.77
N GLY A 46 3.31 0.97 10.07
CA GLY A 46 3.72 -0.42 10.27
C GLY A 46 3.79 -1.22 8.97
N ILE A 47 3.76 -0.55 7.81
CA ILE A 47 3.92 -1.19 6.50
C ILE A 47 5.42 -1.28 6.20
N SER A 48 5.92 -2.51 6.05
CA SER A 48 7.32 -2.71 5.69
C SER A 48 7.66 -2.06 4.35
N TYR A 49 8.91 -1.61 4.20
CA TYR A 49 9.36 -0.95 2.98
C TYR A 49 9.10 -1.76 1.70
N GLY A 50 9.37 -3.07 1.72
CA GLY A 50 9.13 -3.94 0.55
C GLY A 50 7.66 -4.03 0.15
N ILE A 51 6.75 -4.09 1.14
CA ILE A 51 5.32 -4.03 0.88
C ILE A 51 4.96 -2.66 0.29
N GLY A 52 5.44 -1.56 0.88
CA GLY A 52 5.21 -0.21 0.37
C GLY A 52 5.64 -0.02 -1.08
N MET A 53 6.82 -0.53 -1.46
CA MET A 53 7.30 -0.49 -2.84
C MET A 53 6.42 -1.32 -3.77
N GLU A 54 6.06 -2.54 -3.37
CA GLU A 54 5.17 -3.40 -4.15
C GLU A 54 3.81 -2.73 -4.35
N LEU A 55 3.30 -2.04 -3.32
CA LEU A 55 2.08 -1.26 -3.39
C LEU A 55 2.20 -0.12 -4.42
N MET A 56 3.29 0.63 -4.40
CA MET A 56 3.56 1.73 -5.34
C MET A 56 3.72 1.24 -6.78
N ASP A 57 4.47 0.15 -6.99
CA ASP A 57 4.70 -0.42 -8.33
C ASP A 57 3.39 -0.93 -8.95
N ASN A 58 2.55 -1.61 -8.15
CA ASN A 58 1.23 -2.02 -8.61
C ASN A 58 0.34 -0.83 -8.94
N ALA A 59 0.37 0.22 -8.13
CA ALA A 59 -0.40 1.44 -8.40
C ALA A 59 -0.06 2.04 -9.77
N ILE A 60 1.22 2.00 -10.18
CA ILE A 60 1.71 2.50 -11.48
C ILE A 60 1.20 1.65 -12.64
N VAL A 61 1.17 0.31 -12.50
CA VAL A 61 0.74 -0.59 -13.59
C VAL A 61 -0.74 -0.44 -13.93
N TYR A 62 -1.58 -0.14 -12.93
CA TYR A 62 -3.03 -0.07 -13.09
C TYR A 62 -3.57 1.32 -13.45
N TYR A 63 -2.70 2.34 -13.61
CA TYR A 63 -3.06 3.71 -14.01
C TYR A 63 -2.59 4.00 -15.44
#